data_AF-Q2NJB2-F1
#
_entry.id   AF-Q2NJB2-F1
#
_cell.length_a   1.000
_cell.length_b   1.000
_cell.length_c   1.000
_cell.angle_alpha   90.00
_cell.angle_beta   90.00
_cell.angle_gamma   90.00
#
_symmetry.space_group_name_H-M   'P 1'
#
loop_
_entity.id
_entity.type
_entity.pdbx_description
1 polymer ?
#
loop_
_entity_poly.entity_id
_entity_poly.type
_entity_poly.pdbx_seq_one_letter_code
_entity_poly.pdbx_strand_id
1 'polypeptide(L)'
;MKKIAKIIEKEKQKNKLLQTLMKKNQKTDKKTVFELVKQFNQKLNLTTILKTIKTKRSTYYYWLKVKNKIKAKKRKILITTKSHQSFMFTRKIFLRSS
;
A
#
# COMPACT_ATOMS: atom_id res chain seq x y z
N MET A 1 -24.67 6.49 -31.79
CA MET A 1 -23.37 5.79 -31.90
C MET A 1 -22.15 6.71 -32.06
N LYS A 2 -22.12 7.69 -32.99
CA LYS A 2 -20.98 8.64 -33.21
C LYS A 2 -20.44 9.34 -31.95
N LYS A 3 -21.33 9.70 -31.00
CA LYS A 3 -20.97 10.40 -29.75
C LYS A 3 -20.15 9.50 -28.79
N ILE A 4 -20.51 8.22 -28.69
CA ILE A 4 -19.82 7.23 -27.85
C ILE A 4 -18.43 6.92 -28.41
N ALA A 5 -18.31 6.77 -29.74
CA ALA A 5 -17.02 6.56 -30.39
C ALA A 5 -16.03 7.71 -30.12
N LYS A 6 -16.49 8.97 -30.22
CA LYS A 6 -15.69 10.16 -29.86
C LYS A 6 -15.22 10.16 -28.40
N ILE A 7 -16.05 9.67 -27.47
CA ILE A 7 -15.68 9.59 -26.04
C ILE A 7 -14.59 8.53 -25.85
N ILE A 8 -14.75 7.34 -26.44
CA ILE A 8 -13.76 6.25 -26.38
C ILE A 8 -12.41 6.71 -26.96
N GLU A 9 -12.43 7.43 -28.07
CA GLU A 9 -11.22 7.92 -28.72
C GLU A 9 -10.50 8.97 -27.85
N LYS A 10 -11.25 9.89 -27.23
CA LYS A 10 -10.69 10.84 -26.25
C LYS A 10 -10.08 10.14 -25.03
N GLU A 11 -10.75 9.13 -24.49
CA GLU A 11 -10.22 8.31 -23.38
C GLU A 11 -8.90 7.61 -23.76
N LYS A 12 -8.84 7.01 -24.96
CA LYS A 12 -7.61 6.38 -25.48
C LYS A 12 -6.46 7.39 -25.59
N GLN A 13 -6.73 8.59 -26.11
CA GLN A 13 -5.73 9.66 -26.23
C GLN A 13 -5.21 10.11 -24.86
N LYS A 14 -6.10 10.35 -23.89
CA LYS A 14 -5.73 10.69 -22.50
C LYS A 14 -4.84 9.62 -21.87
N ASN A 15 -5.20 8.34 -22.03
CA ASN A 15 -4.39 7.22 -21.52
C ASN A 15 -2.99 7.17 -22.15
N LYS A 16 -2.88 7.40 -23.47
CA LYS A 16 -1.60 7.44 -24.17
C LYS A 16 -0.69 8.57 -23.68
N LEU A 17 -1.27 9.75 -23.42
CA LEU A 17 -0.54 10.88 -22.85
C LEU A 17 -0.02 10.55 -21.44
N LEU A 18 -0.88 10.00 -20.58
CA LEU A 18 -0.52 9.62 -19.21
C LEU A 18 0.64 8.61 -19.18
N GLN A 19 0.56 7.57 -20.02
CA GLN A 19 1.63 6.57 -20.15
C GLN A 19 2.96 7.17 -20.59
N THR A 20 2.93 8.21 -21.44
CA THR A 20 4.13 8.88 -21.95
C THR A 20 4.80 9.69 -20.85
N LEU A 21 4.03 10.40 -20.02
CA LEU A 21 4.52 11.13 -18.86
C LEU A 21 5.12 10.18 -17.81
N MET A 22 4.46 9.04 -17.54
CA MET A 22 4.97 8.03 -16.62
C MET A 22 6.30 7.42 -17.09
N LYS A 23 6.49 7.22 -18.40
CA LYS A 23 7.75 6.73 -18.97
C LYS A 23 8.90 7.74 -18.77
N LYS A 24 8.62 9.03 -18.90
CA LYS A 24 9.63 10.10 -18.70
C LYS A 24 10.06 10.20 -17.24
N ASN A 25 9.14 10.00 -16.30
CA ASN A 25 9.38 10.15 -14.86
C ASN A 25 9.71 8.80 -14.18
N GLN A 26 10.56 7.98 -14.81
CA GLN A 26 10.67 6.51 -14.68
C GLN A 26 11.10 5.93 -13.31
N LYS A 27 10.94 6.66 -12.20
CA LYS A 27 11.01 6.12 -10.85
C LYS A 27 9.61 6.00 -10.27
N THR A 28 9.01 4.82 -10.41
CA THR A 28 7.74 4.51 -9.76
C THR A 28 7.98 4.32 -8.27
N ASP A 29 7.54 5.28 -7.45
CA ASP A 29 7.70 5.20 -6.00
C ASP A 29 6.90 4.02 -5.42
N LYS A 30 7.53 3.25 -4.53
CA LYS A 30 6.93 2.12 -3.81
C LYS A 30 5.62 2.50 -3.11
N LYS A 31 5.52 3.71 -2.57
CA LYS A 31 4.32 4.22 -1.88
C LYS A 31 3.16 4.36 -2.87
N THR A 32 3.41 4.96 -4.02
CA THR A 32 2.43 5.14 -5.09
C THR A 32 1.92 3.79 -5.60
N VAL A 33 2.81 2.81 -5.77
CA VAL A 33 2.41 1.44 -6.15
C VAL A 33 1.44 0.83 -5.13
N PHE A 34 1.69 0.98 -3.83
CA PHE A 34 0.78 0.45 -2.81
C PHE A 34 -0.56 1.17 -2.77
N GLU A 35 -0.59 2.48 -2.97
CA GLU A 35 -1.82 3.27 -3.00
C GLU A 35 -2.70 2.88 -4.19
N LEU A 36 -2.10 2.76 -5.38
CA LEU A 36 -2.79 2.32 -6.59
C LEU A 36 -3.35 0.90 -6.42
N VAL A 37 -2.54 -0.05 -5.90
CA VAL A 37 -3.05 -1.39 -5.63
C VAL A 37 -4.20 -1.33 -4.62
N LYS A 38 -4.13 -0.54 -3.55
CA LYS A 38 -5.22 -0.42 -2.58
C LYS A 38 -6.51 0.12 -3.21
N GLN A 39 -6.41 1.13 -4.06
CA GLN A 39 -7.57 1.77 -4.71
C GLN A 39 -8.23 0.85 -5.74
N PHE A 40 -7.44 0.16 -6.58
CA PHE A 40 -7.98 -0.59 -7.70
C PHE A 40 -8.26 -2.06 -7.39
N ASN A 41 -7.74 -2.62 -6.31
CA ASN A 41 -7.95 -4.03 -5.96
C ASN A 41 -9.41 -4.40 -5.60
N GLN A 42 -10.29 -3.41 -5.46
CA GLN A 42 -11.74 -3.63 -5.34
C GLN A 42 -12.41 -3.99 -6.68
N LYS A 43 -11.83 -3.57 -7.81
CA LYS A 43 -12.43 -3.70 -9.15
C LYS A 43 -11.56 -4.47 -10.14
N LEU A 44 -10.25 -4.53 -9.93
CA LEU A 44 -9.28 -5.15 -10.83
C LEU A 44 -8.41 -6.16 -10.08
N ASN A 45 -8.01 -7.23 -10.77
CA ASN A 45 -7.04 -8.18 -10.23
C ASN A 45 -5.66 -7.51 -10.06
N LEU A 46 -4.97 -7.84 -8.98
CA LEU A 46 -3.59 -7.43 -8.69
C LEU A 46 -2.66 -7.57 -9.88
N THR A 47 -2.73 -8.70 -10.61
CA THR A 47 -1.86 -8.94 -11.78
C THR A 47 -2.09 -7.91 -12.88
N THR A 48 -3.34 -7.55 -13.14
CA THR A 48 -3.73 -6.53 -14.11
C THR A 48 -3.21 -5.16 -13.68
N ILE A 49 -3.41 -4.80 -12.41
CA ILE A 49 -2.93 -3.53 -11.85
C ILE A 49 -1.42 -3.43 -12.02
N LEU A 50 -0.67 -4.44 -11.58
CA LEU A 50 0.79 -4.47 -11.64
C LEU A 50 1.34 -4.42 -13.07
N LYS A 51 0.69 -5.09 -14.03
CA LYS A 51 1.03 -4.98 -15.46
C LYS A 51 0.86 -3.55 -15.97
N THR A 52 -0.24 -2.89 -15.62
CA THR A 52 -0.54 -1.50 -16.02
C THR A 52 0.51 -0.52 -15.50
N ILE A 53 0.91 -0.65 -14.24
CA ILE A 53 1.96 0.19 -13.64
C ILE A 53 3.38 -0.32 -13.90
N LYS A 54 3.53 -1.32 -14.78
CA LYS A 54 4.80 -1.93 -15.19
C LYS A 54 5.69 -2.38 -14.04
N THR A 55 5.08 -2.85 -12.95
CA THR A 55 5.80 -3.33 -11.76
C THR A 55 5.81 -4.85 -11.77
N LYS A 56 7.00 -5.46 -11.65
CA LYS A 56 7.13 -6.92 -11.56
C LYS A 56 6.45 -7.43 -10.29
N ARG A 57 5.75 -8.56 -10.40
CA ARG A 57 5.04 -9.19 -9.29
C ARG A 57 5.97 -9.59 -8.14
N SER A 58 7.17 -10.07 -8.46
CA SER A 58 8.23 -10.38 -7.48
C SER A 58 8.65 -9.14 -6.68
N THR A 59 8.90 -8.02 -7.35
CA THR A 59 9.23 -6.74 -6.70
C THR A 59 8.13 -6.29 -5.75
N TYR A 60 6.86 -6.36 -6.18
CA TYR A 60 5.72 -6.01 -5.34
C TYR A 60 5.66 -6.87 -4.07
N TYR A 61 5.76 -8.20 -4.19
CA TYR A 61 5.71 -9.09 -3.03
C TYR A 61 6.92 -8.93 -2.11
N TYR A 62 8.10 -8.64 -2.65
CA TYR A 62 9.27 -8.30 -1.84
C TYR A 62 8.99 -7.07 -0.97
N TRP A 63 8.47 -6.01 -1.57
CA TRP A 63 8.08 -4.80 -0.85
C TRP A 63 7.00 -5.06 0.21
N LEU A 64 6.02 -5.90 -0.12
CA LEU A 64 4.95 -6.29 0.81
C LEU A 64 5.53 -7.07 2.00
N LYS A 65 6.44 -8.02 1.75
CA LYS A 65 7.13 -8.81 2.78
C LYS A 65 7.90 -7.89 3.73
N VAL A 66 8.68 -6.94 3.21
CA VAL A 66 9.42 -5.96 4.03
C VAL A 66 8.46 -5.10 4.86
N LYS A 67 7.37 -4.60 4.25
CA LYS A 67 6.34 -3.81 4.95
C LYS A 67 5.70 -4.59 6.12
N ASN A 68 5.40 -5.87 5.90
CA ASN A 68 4.80 -6.73 6.91
C ASN A 68 5.77 -7.03 8.05
N LYS A 69 7.07 -7.26 7.77
CA LYS A 69 8.11 -7.42 8.80
C LYS A 69 8.19 -6.19 9.72
N ILE A 70 8.19 -4.99 9.14
CA ILE A 70 8.22 -3.73 9.92
C ILE A 70 6.96 -3.60 10.78
N LYS A 71 5.78 -3.90 10.22
CA LYS A 71 4.51 -3.85 10.96
C LYS A 71 4.49 -4.85 12.12
N ALA A 72 5.01 -6.07 11.91
CA ALA A 72 5.12 -7.08 12.94
C ALA A 72 6.04 -6.64 14.08
N LYS A 73 7.22 -6.08 13.77
CA LYS A 73 8.14 -5.53 14.78
C LYS A 73 7.49 -4.41 15.59
N LYS A 74 6.80 -3.47 14.94
CA LYS A 74 6.05 -2.39 15.62
C LYS A 74 4.95 -2.92 16.52
N ARG A 75 4.18 -3.92 16.07
CA ARG A 75 3.14 -4.58 16.89
C ARG A 75 3.74 -5.25 18.12
N LYS A 76 4.83 -5.99 17.97
CA LYS A 76 5.51 -6.64 19.10
C LYS A 76 5.96 -5.61 20.14
N ILE A 77 6.59 -4.51 19.71
CA ILE A 77 7.01 -3.42 20.58
C ILE A 77 5.81 -2.81 21.33
N LEU A 78 4.70 -2.54 20.63
CA LEU A 78 3.50 -1.98 21.24
C LEU A 78 2.86 -2.91 22.28
N ILE A 79 2.88 -4.22 22.04
CA ILE A 79 2.38 -5.21 23.01
C ILE A 79 3.28 -5.21 24.25
N THR A 80 4.59 -5.26 24.07
CA THR A 80 5.54 -5.26 25.21
C THR A 80 5.44 -3.99 26.05
N THR A 81 5.25 -2.82 25.45
CA THR A 81 5.10 -1.56 26.21
C THR A 81 3.79 -1.54 27.00
N LYS A 82 2.68 -1.99 26.41
CA LYS A 82 1.38 -2.10 27.11
C LYS A 82 1.45 -3.10 28.27
N SER A 83 2.05 -4.27 28.05
CA SER A 83 2.26 -5.27 29.10
C SER A 83 3.11 -4.71 30.24
N HIS A 84 4.19 -3.98 29.92
CA HIS A 84 5.04 -3.36 30.92
C HIS A 84 4.31 -2.28 31.73
N GLN A 85 3.51 -1.42 31.08
CA GLN A 85 2.69 -0.41 31.77
C GLN A 85 1.65 -1.04 32.69
N SER A 86 0.97 -2.11 32.25
CA SER A 86 0.01 -2.85 33.08
C SER A 86 0.68 -3.49 34.29
N PHE A 87 1.87 -4.06 34.12
CA PHE A 87 2.67 -4.61 35.23
C PHE A 87 3.10 -3.53 36.23
N MET A 88 3.57 -2.38 35.76
CA MET A 88 3.95 -1.25 36.63
C MET A 88 2.74 -0.71 37.41
N PHE A 89 1.58 -0.62 36.76
CA PHE A 89 0.34 -0.15 37.38
C PHE A 89 -0.15 -1.11 38.49
N THR A 90 -0.21 -2.41 38.20
CA THR A 90 -0.60 -3.44 39.18
C THR A 90 0.36 -3.50 40.37
N ARG A 91 1.68 -3.43 40.14
CA ARG A 91 2.69 -3.35 41.20
C ARG A 91 2.50 -2.14 42.10
N LYS A 92 2.15 -0.97 41.53
CA LYS A 92 1.92 0.26 42.31
C LYS A 92 0.69 0.18 43.20
N ILE A 93 -0.36 -0.52 42.76
CA ILE A 93 -1.55 -0.78 43.58
C ILE A 93 -1.17 -1.71 44.75
N PHE A 94 -0.54 -2.84 44.46
CA PHE A 94 -0.11 -3.80 45.48
C PHE A 94 0.74 -3.15 46.59
N LEU A 95 1.73 -2.34 46.19
CA LEU A 95 2.60 -1.61 47.13
C LEU A 95 1.89 -0.51 47.94
N ARG A 96 0.71 -0.05 47.53
CA ARG A 96 -0.12 0.91 48.28
C ARG A 96 -1.14 0.25 49.21
N SER A 97 -1.41 -1.03 48.99
CA SER A 97 -2.37 -1.84 49.75
C SER A 97 -1.70 -2.72 50.81
N SER A 98 -0.36 -2.67 50.89
CA SER A 98 0.48 -3.33 51.90
C SER A 98 0.98 -2.29 52.90
#